data_AF-A0A1L4C134-F1
#
_entry.id   AF-A0A1L4C134-F1
#
_cell.length_a   1.000
_cell.length_b   1.000
_cell.length_c   1.000
_cell.angle_alpha   90.00
_cell.angle_beta   90.00
_cell.angle_gamma   90.00
#
_symmetry.space_group_name_H-M   'P 1'
#
loop_
_entity.id
_entity.type
_entity.pdbx_description
1 polymer ?
#
loop_
_entity_poly.entity_id
_entity_poly.type
_entity_poly.pdbx_seq_one_letter_code
_entity_poly.pdbx_strand_id
1 'polypeptide(L)'
;MTEILIKEDFIKDVNLKKHDRSRYIITRILNPPLVDTPNHYSDVFYYDYATPHFCLIGEFKTIFNFHYEEVYRIISTNTHELDEIIYVIIDHKLYLFVQKINTHQLNSWLKLLSEKISSHFDVPFYFGVGPVSQSLTTANQSFEYASNALQWNKVNEEKPYLHFSDLDLGLLLTSIDKKRISLIKNKILQSIPSKEYEELKKILLTYGEMNKSINRSAEKLYIHKNSFQYKLNKITQYTGLNPKVLNDYVYLYIAFLLEDLA
;
A
#
# COMPACT_ATOMS: atom_id res chain seq x y z
N MET A 1 -46.25 2.76 10.18
CA MET A 1 -45.29 1.97 9.37
C MET A 1 -44.68 2.79 8.21
N THR A 2 -45.25 3.94 7.86
CA THR A 2 -44.87 4.76 6.69
C THR A 2 -43.71 5.74 6.93
N GLU A 3 -43.59 6.36 8.11
CA GLU A 3 -42.52 7.35 8.39
C GLU A 3 -41.12 6.73 8.49
N ILE A 4 -41.00 5.50 9.00
CA ILE A 4 -39.71 4.81 9.13
C ILE A 4 -39.18 4.43 7.74
N LEU A 5 -40.04 3.91 6.86
CA LEU A 5 -39.70 3.57 5.47
C LEU A 5 -39.29 4.82 4.66
N ILE A 6 -40.01 5.95 4.80
CA ILE A 6 -39.66 7.21 4.12
C ILE A 6 -38.29 7.74 4.60
N LYS A 7 -37.99 7.62 5.89
CA LYS A 7 -36.71 8.05 6.45
C LYS A 7 -35.56 7.14 5.98
N GLU A 8 -35.78 5.83 5.90
CA GLU A 8 -34.81 4.87 5.37
C GLU A 8 -34.52 5.08 3.89
N ASP A 9 -35.55 5.32 3.07
CA ASP A 9 -35.39 5.59 1.63
C ASP A 9 -34.69 6.94 1.38
N PHE A 10 -35.01 7.98 2.17
CA PHE A 10 -34.32 9.26 2.09
C PHE A 10 -32.83 9.15 2.48
N ILE A 11 -32.50 8.38 3.53
CA ILE A 11 -31.12 8.14 3.95
C ILE A 11 -30.37 7.36 2.86
N LYS A 12 -31.00 6.37 2.22
CA LYS A 12 -30.41 5.64 1.09
C LYS A 12 -30.12 6.58 -0.08
N ASP A 13 -31.06 7.43 -0.47
CA ASP A 13 -30.86 8.40 -1.57
C ASP A 13 -29.73 9.39 -1.30
N VAL A 14 -29.60 9.87 -0.06
CA VAL A 14 -28.50 10.77 0.35
C VAL A 14 -27.15 10.05 0.31
N ASN A 15 -27.08 8.81 0.80
CA ASN A 15 -25.85 8.02 0.77
C ASN A 15 -25.44 7.67 -0.67
N LEU A 16 -26.39 7.29 -1.53
CA LEU A 16 -26.15 7.04 -2.96
C LEU A 16 -25.54 8.27 -3.63
N LYS A 17 -26.14 9.45 -3.44
CA LYS A 17 -25.60 10.72 -3.97
C LYS A 17 -24.20 11.03 -3.43
N LYS A 18 -23.92 10.73 -2.16
CA LYS A 18 -22.59 10.90 -1.56
C LYS A 18 -21.56 9.97 -2.20
N HIS A 19 -21.91 8.70 -2.40
CA HIS A 19 -21.02 7.73 -3.04
C HIS A 19 -20.77 8.06 -4.51
N ASP A 20 -21.79 8.48 -5.25
CA ASP A 20 -21.66 8.92 -6.64
C ASP A 20 -20.76 10.15 -6.75
N ARG A 21 -20.90 11.12 -5.84
CA ARG A 21 -20.02 12.29 -5.75
C ARG A 21 -18.58 11.90 -5.45
N SER A 22 -18.37 11.05 -4.45
CA SER A 22 -17.02 10.56 -4.10
C SER A 22 -16.36 9.83 -5.27
N ARG A 23 -17.13 8.95 -5.93
CA ARG A 23 -16.67 8.20 -7.10
C ARG A 23 -16.29 9.16 -8.22
N TYR A 24 -17.14 10.11 -8.56
CA TYR A 24 -16.86 11.11 -9.61
C TYR A 24 -15.57 11.91 -9.33
N ILE A 25 -15.40 12.41 -8.11
CA ILE A 25 -14.23 13.22 -7.75
C ILE A 25 -12.96 12.38 -7.85
N ILE A 26 -12.95 11.17 -7.29
CA ILE A 26 -11.77 10.30 -7.31
C ILE A 26 -11.48 9.79 -8.72
N THR A 27 -12.48 9.37 -9.50
CA THR A 27 -12.23 8.90 -10.88
C THR A 27 -11.70 10.01 -11.78
N ARG A 28 -12.13 11.26 -11.56
CA ARG A 28 -11.58 12.44 -12.25
C ARG A 28 -10.12 12.69 -11.87
N ILE A 29 -9.75 12.51 -10.60
CA ILE A 29 -8.34 12.61 -10.18
C ILE A 29 -7.52 11.49 -10.83
N LEU A 30 -8.01 10.24 -10.81
CA LEU A 30 -7.28 9.10 -11.35
C LEU A 30 -7.15 9.14 -12.88
N ASN A 31 -8.12 9.74 -13.57
CA ASN A 31 -8.13 9.89 -15.02
C ASN A 31 -8.34 11.38 -15.38
N PRO A 32 -7.32 12.23 -15.20
CA PRO A 32 -7.46 13.65 -15.45
C PRO A 32 -7.76 13.87 -16.94
N PRO A 33 -8.73 14.74 -17.29
CA PRO A 33 -9.08 14.99 -18.68
C PRO A 33 -7.89 15.65 -19.41
N LEU A 34 -7.68 15.28 -20.68
CA LEU A 34 -6.60 15.81 -21.52
C LEU A 34 -6.76 17.31 -21.84
N VAL A 35 -7.96 17.84 -21.69
CA VAL A 35 -8.33 19.24 -21.89
C VAL A 35 -9.23 19.65 -20.75
N ASP A 36 -8.98 20.82 -20.15
CA ASP A 36 -9.90 21.44 -19.19
C ASP A 36 -11.21 21.81 -19.88
N THR A 37 -12.09 20.83 -20.06
CA THR A 37 -13.45 21.09 -20.53
C THR A 37 -14.24 21.72 -19.38
N PRO A 38 -14.89 22.89 -19.60
CA PRO A 38 -15.81 23.46 -18.63
C PRO A 38 -16.84 22.42 -18.24
N ASN A 39 -16.85 22.08 -16.95
CA ASN A 39 -17.62 20.96 -16.44
C ASN A 39 -19.12 21.21 -16.67
N HIS A 40 -19.76 20.43 -17.56
CA HIS A 40 -21.22 20.49 -17.75
C HIS A 40 -21.99 19.72 -16.66
N TYR A 41 -21.27 19.09 -15.73
CA TYR A 41 -21.83 18.53 -14.51
C TYR A 41 -21.98 19.64 -13.46
N SER A 42 -23.22 19.79 -12.98
CA SER A 42 -23.73 20.79 -12.05
C SER A 42 -22.87 21.05 -10.80
N ASP A 43 -23.16 22.17 -10.10
CA ASP A 43 -22.60 22.57 -8.79
C ASP A 43 -22.51 21.43 -7.76
N VAL A 44 -23.34 20.38 -7.90
CA VAL A 44 -23.41 19.20 -7.04
C VAL A 44 -22.09 18.40 -6.99
N PHE A 45 -21.32 18.41 -8.08
CA PHE A 45 -20.06 17.67 -8.18
C PHE A 45 -18.82 18.59 -8.14
N TYR A 46 -19.01 19.88 -7.85
CA TYR A 46 -17.91 20.79 -7.65
C TYR A 46 -17.07 20.37 -6.44
N TYR A 47 -15.76 20.45 -6.61
CA TYR A 47 -14.78 20.26 -5.56
C TYR A 47 -13.59 21.19 -5.80
N ASP A 48 -13.18 21.91 -4.76
CA ASP A 48 -12.03 22.79 -4.82
C ASP A 48 -10.73 22.00 -4.62
N TYR A 49 -10.03 21.73 -5.72
CA TYR A 49 -8.73 21.06 -5.70
C TYR A 49 -7.59 22.00 -5.26
N ALA A 50 -7.79 23.32 -5.16
CA ALA A 50 -6.75 24.26 -4.74
C ALA A 50 -6.50 24.20 -3.23
N THR A 51 -7.52 23.83 -2.44
CA THR A 51 -7.37 23.63 -1.00
C THR A 51 -6.42 22.46 -0.73
N PRO A 52 -5.39 22.62 0.14
CA PRO A 52 -4.42 21.57 0.46
C PRO A 52 -5.08 20.28 0.94
N HIS A 53 -4.68 19.16 0.34
CA HIS A 53 -5.31 17.86 0.57
C HIS A 53 -4.32 16.70 0.53
N PHE A 54 -4.69 15.62 1.22
CA PHE A 54 -3.99 14.34 1.16
C PHE A 54 -4.73 13.37 0.25
N CYS A 55 -3.97 12.64 -0.58
CA CYS A 55 -4.45 11.49 -1.34
C CYS A 55 -3.92 10.21 -0.70
N LEU A 56 -4.82 9.29 -0.38
CA LEU A 56 -4.55 8.09 0.40
C LEU A 56 -5.09 6.87 -0.33
N ILE A 57 -4.38 5.76 -0.28
CA ILE A 57 -4.87 4.47 -0.78
C ILE A 57 -4.73 3.45 0.33
N GLY A 58 -5.80 2.70 0.59
CA GLY A 58 -5.83 1.59 1.51
C GLY A 58 -6.18 0.29 0.81
N GLU A 59 -5.56 -0.81 1.24
CA GLU A 59 -5.85 -2.15 0.71
C GLU A 59 -5.52 -3.21 1.76
N PHE A 60 -6.25 -4.32 1.72
CA PHE A 60 -5.91 -5.51 2.50
C PHE A 60 -4.59 -6.13 2.01
N LYS A 61 -3.85 -6.76 2.93
CA LYS A 61 -2.63 -7.50 2.62
C LYS A 61 -2.88 -8.56 1.54
N THR A 62 -3.96 -9.32 1.71
CA THR A 62 -4.44 -10.33 0.78
C THR A 62 -5.75 -9.88 0.13
N ILE A 63 -5.92 -10.17 -1.16
CA ILE A 63 -7.16 -9.86 -1.89
C ILE A 63 -8.20 -10.91 -1.55
N PHE A 64 -9.39 -10.47 -1.13
CA PHE A 64 -10.56 -11.32 -0.93
C PHE A 64 -11.83 -10.52 -1.23
N ASN A 65 -12.96 -11.23 -1.31
CA ASN A 65 -14.26 -10.61 -1.46
C ASN A 65 -14.77 -10.15 -0.10
N PHE A 66 -15.05 -8.86 0.03
CA PHE A 66 -15.61 -8.25 1.23
C PHE A 66 -16.75 -7.31 0.87
N HIS A 67 -17.67 -7.09 1.81
CA HIS A 67 -18.75 -6.13 1.61
C HIS A 67 -18.25 -4.71 1.84
N TYR A 68 -18.27 -3.88 0.79
CA TYR A 68 -17.77 -2.50 0.84
C TYR A 68 -18.51 -1.65 1.88
N GLU A 69 -19.80 -1.93 2.10
CA GLU A 69 -20.63 -1.29 3.12
C GLU A 69 -20.06 -1.41 4.53
N GLU A 70 -19.40 -2.51 4.85
CA GLU A 70 -18.79 -2.70 6.17
C GLU A 70 -17.58 -1.79 6.36
N VAL A 71 -16.74 -1.66 5.33
CA VAL A 71 -15.63 -0.70 5.33
C VAL A 71 -16.16 0.73 5.41
N TYR A 72 -17.18 1.08 4.63
CA TYR A 72 -17.80 2.41 4.66
C TYR A 72 -18.41 2.75 6.03
N ARG A 73 -19.05 1.78 6.69
CA ARG A 73 -19.58 1.93 8.05
C ARG A 73 -18.46 2.18 9.07
N ILE A 74 -17.35 1.46 8.96
CA ILE A 74 -16.18 1.68 9.82
C ILE A 74 -15.63 3.09 9.59
N ILE A 75 -15.48 3.53 8.34
CA ILE A 75 -15.02 4.90 8.05
C ILE A 75 -15.99 5.93 8.65
N SER A 76 -17.30 5.84 8.36
CA SER A 76 -18.29 6.85 8.78
C SER A 76 -18.41 7.01 10.29
N THR A 77 -18.20 5.93 11.06
CA THR A 77 -18.24 5.96 12.54
C THR A 77 -16.94 6.50 13.16
N ASN A 78 -15.88 6.66 12.36
CA ASN A 78 -14.56 7.09 12.79
C ASN A 78 -14.10 8.39 12.11
N THR A 79 -14.98 9.09 11.40
CA THR A 79 -14.70 10.37 10.72
C THR A 79 -15.37 11.57 11.37
N HIS A 80 -15.92 11.44 12.58
CA HIS A 80 -16.70 12.51 13.22
C HIS A 80 -15.91 13.82 13.46
N GLU A 81 -14.58 13.78 13.41
CA GLU A 81 -13.70 14.96 13.54
C GLU A 81 -13.21 15.53 12.19
N LEU A 82 -13.61 14.93 11.06
CA LEU A 82 -13.13 15.31 9.73
C LEU A 82 -14.26 15.95 8.91
N ASP A 83 -14.16 17.27 8.71
CA ASP A 83 -15.21 18.08 8.07
C ASP A 83 -15.52 17.64 6.63
N GLU A 84 -14.52 17.22 5.85
CA GLU A 84 -14.69 16.82 4.44
C GLU A 84 -13.74 15.69 4.05
N ILE A 85 -14.22 14.44 4.23
CA ILE A 85 -13.57 13.26 3.68
C ILE A 85 -14.35 12.69 2.50
N ILE A 86 -13.63 12.45 1.41
CA ILE A 86 -14.12 11.73 0.24
C ILE A 86 -13.45 10.37 0.21
N TYR A 87 -14.24 9.32 -0.02
CA TYR A 87 -13.73 7.96 -0.10
C TYR A 87 -14.56 7.11 -1.06
N VAL A 88 -13.90 6.19 -1.76
CA VAL A 88 -14.53 5.22 -2.65
C VAL A 88 -13.69 3.96 -2.76
N ILE A 89 -14.32 2.81 -2.92
CA ILE A 89 -13.63 1.56 -3.24
C ILE A 89 -13.72 1.31 -4.75
N ILE A 90 -12.57 1.11 -5.38
CA ILE A 90 -12.42 0.75 -6.80
C ILE A 90 -11.40 -0.39 -6.86
N ASP A 91 -11.77 -1.51 -7.50
CA ASP A 91 -10.92 -2.69 -7.67
C ASP A 91 -10.24 -3.16 -6.36
N HIS A 92 -11.03 -3.34 -5.30
CA HIS A 92 -10.59 -3.72 -3.94
C HIS A 92 -9.68 -2.71 -3.21
N LYS A 93 -9.39 -1.55 -3.81
CA LYS A 93 -8.63 -0.47 -3.18
C LYS A 93 -9.55 0.62 -2.68
N LEU A 94 -9.35 1.02 -1.43
CA LEU A 94 -10.01 2.17 -0.82
C LEU A 94 -9.20 3.42 -1.14
N TYR A 95 -9.75 4.30 -1.97
CA TYR A 95 -9.20 5.62 -2.23
C TYR A 95 -9.82 6.60 -1.24
N LEU A 96 -9.00 7.46 -0.63
CA LEU A 96 -9.45 8.54 0.23
C LEU A 96 -8.77 9.85 -0.15
N PHE A 97 -9.52 10.91 0.08
CA PHE A 97 -9.14 12.26 -0.24
C PHE A 97 -9.61 13.17 0.90
N VAL A 98 -8.65 13.80 1.58
CA VAL A 98 -8.89 14.45 2.88
C VAL A 98 -8.34 15.86 2.85
N GLN A 99 -9.18 16.84 3.20
CA GLN A 99 -8.82 18.24 3.33
C GLN A 99 -8.81 18.70 4.79
N LYS A 100 -8.19 19.86 5.05
CA LYS A 100 -8.27 20.60 6.33
C LYS A 100 -7.84 19.79 7.57
N ILE A 101 -6.96 18.81 7.39
CA ILE A 101 -6.39 17.99 8.47
C ILE A 101 -4.87 18.21 8.53
N ASN A 102 -4.29 18.28 9.72
CA ASN A 102 -2.85 18.27 9.85
C ASN A 102 -2.27 16.84 9.85
N THR A 103 -0.97 16.70 9.60
CA THR A 103 -0.32 15.39 9.46
C THR A 103 -0.40 14.54 10.73
N HIS A 104 -0.33 15.13 11.92
CA HIS A 104 -0.43 14.39 13.18
C HIS A 104 -1.83 13.79 13.35
N GLN A 105 -2.88 14.58 13.15
CA GLN A 105 -4.27 14.12 13.19
C GLN A 105 -4.52 13.02 12.15
N LEU A 106 -4.04 13.20 10.92
CA LEU A 106 -4.14 12.21 9.85
C LEU A 106 -3.51 10.88 10.27
N ASN A 107 -2.30 10.93 10.81
CA ASN A 107 -1.55 9.75 11.22
C ASN A 107 -2.24 8.98 12.35
N SER A 108 -2.76 9.69 13.36
CA SER A 108 -3.54 9.07 14.44
C SER A 108 -4.82 8.42 13.91
N TRP A 109 -5.52 9.11 13.00
CA TRP A 109 -6.75 8.62 12.40
C TRP A 109 -6.52 7.38 11.51
N LEU A 110 -5.50 7.40 10.65
CA LEU A 110 -5.14 6.27 9.78
C LEU A 110 -4.74 5.03 10.59
N LYS A 111 -3.98 5.21 11.68
CA LYS A 111 -3.64 4.12 12.59
C LYS A 111 -4.89 3.45 13.14
N LEU A 112 -5.80 4.25 13.70
CA LEU A 112 -7.05 3.75 14.27
C LEU A 112 -7.93 3.07 13.21
N LEU A 113 -8.01 3.64 12.01
CA LEU A 113 -8.82 3.10 10.93
C LEU A 113 -8.26 1.76 10.42
N SER A 114 -6.94 1.68 10.22
CA SER A 114 -6.25 0.43 9.83
C SER A 114 -6.48 -0.67 10.86
N GLU A 115 -6.34 -0.37 12.15
CA GLU A 115 -6.58 -1.33 13.23
C GLU A 115 -8.04 -1.82 13.24
N LYS A 116 -9.02 -0.92 13.15
CA LYS A 116 -10.45 -1.29 13.14
C LYS A 116 -10.84 -2.13 11.93
N ILE A 117 -10.38 -1.75 10.74
CA ILE A 117 -10.64 -2.54 9.53
C ILE A 117 -9.97 -3.91 9.66
N SER A 118 -8.71 -3.95 10.09
CA SER A 118 -7.99 -5.21 10.24
C SER A 118 -8.68 -6.16 11.22
N SER A 119 -9.10 -5.66 12.39
CA SER A 119 -9.81 -6.46 13.39
C SER A 119 -11.20 -6.90 12.95
N HIS A 120 -11.92 -6.09 12.16
CA HIS A 120 -13.27 -6.46 11.68
C HIS A 120 -13.23 -7.63 10.69
N PHE A 121 -12.22 -7.67 9.82
CA PHE A 121 -12.11 -8.68 8.77
C PHE A 121 -11.12 -9.81 9.08
N ASP A 122 -10.39 -9.73 10.18
CA ASP A 122 -9.28 -10.65 10.53
C ASP A 122 -8.21 -10.76 9.42
N VAL A 123 -7.99 -9.66 8.70
CA VAL A 123 -7.00 -9.54 7.62
C VAL A 123 -6.30 -8.20 7.75
N PRO A 124 -4.96 -8.14 7.75
CA PRO A 124 -4.24 -6.86 7.86
C PRO A 124 -4.62 -5.90 6.74
N PHE A 125 -4.89 -4.65 7.11
CA PHE A 125 -5.23 -3.55 6.20
C PHE A 125 -4.23 -2.41 6.37
N TYR A 126 -3.65 -1.94 5.27
CA TYR A 126 -2.59 -0.94 5.29
C TYR A 126 -2.94 0.26 4.42
N PHE A 127 -2.39 1.41 4.77
CA PHE A 127 -2.48 2.63 3.96
C PHE A 127 -1.13 3.05 3.38
N GLY A 128 -1.17 3.63 2.18
CA GLY A 128 -0.12 4.47 1.62
C GLY A 128 -0.59 5.92 1.55
N VAL A 129 0.29 6.84 1.88
CA VAL A 129 0.00 8.29 1.97
C VAL A 129 0.87 9.04 0.98
N GLY A 130 0.25 9.76 0.05
CA GLY A 130 0.96 10.62 -0.89
C GLY A 130 1.27 12.01 -0.31
N PRO A 131 2.10 12.81 -1.01
CA PRO A 131 2.41 14.18 -0.59
C PRO A 131 1.18 15.10 -0.63
N VAL A 132 1.20 16.15 0.19
CA VAL A 132 0.15 17.18 0.17
C VAL A 132 0.06 17.80 -1.22
N SER A 133 -1.17 17.92 -1.73
CA SER A 133 -1.47 18.39 -3.07
C SER A 133 -2.40 19.61 -3.04
N GLN A 134 -2.33 20.45 -4.07
CA GLN A 134 -3.06 21.72 -4.19
C GLN A 134 -3.60 21.95 -5.61
N SER A 135 -3.74 20.89 -6.40
CA SER A 135 -4.31 20.91 -7.74
C SER A 135 -4.76 19.52 -8.16
N LEU A 136 -5.61 19.42 -9.18
CA LEU A 136 -6.04 18.14 -9.75
C LEU A 136 -4.84 17.31 -10.25
N THR A 137 -3.88 17.95 -10.92
CA THR A 137 -2.67 17.29 -11.45
C THR A 137 -1.78 16.76 -10.33
N THR A 138 -1.51 17.56 -9.31
CA THR A 138 -0.71 17.10 -8.15
C THR A 138 -1.44 16.03 -7.35
N ALA A 139 -2.78 16.08 -7.28
CA ALA A 139 -3.59 15.05 -6.63
C ALA A 139 -3.46 13.69 -7.35
N ASN A 140 -3.48 13.69 -8.69
CA ASN A 140 -3.25 12.50 -9.49
C ASN A 140 -1.87 11.88 -9.16
N GLN A 141 -0.81 12.69 -9.24
CA GLN A 141 0.55 12.27 -8.87
C GLN A 141 0.62 11.77 -7.42
N SER A 142 -0.09 12.43 -6.50
CA SER A 142 -0.12 12.01 -5.11
C SER A 142 -0.80 10.66 -4.91
N PHE A 143 -1.80 10.29 -5.70
CA PHE A 143 -2.35 8.93 -5.65
C PHE A 143 -1.37 7.90 -6.20
N GLU A 144 -0.59 8.22 -7.24
CA GLU A 144 0.48 7.33 -7.72
C GLU A 144 1.53 7.10 -6.62
N TYR A 145 1.97 8.17 -5.96
CA TYR A 145 2.89 8.08 -4.82
C TYR A 145 2.31 7.31 -3.63
N ALA A 146 1.03 7.54 -3.30
CA ALA A 146 0.34 6.77 -2.28
C ALA A 146 0.27 5.28 -2.64
N SER A 147 0.05 4.94 -3.92
CA SER A 147 0.04 3.56 -4.41
C SER A 147 1.41 2.90 -4.23
N ASN A 148 2.49 3.61 -4.55
CA ASN A 148 3.86 3.11 -4.36
C ASN A 148 4.16 2.87 -2.87
N ALA A 149 3.80 3.83 -2.01
CA ALA A 149 3.95 3.70 -0.57
C ALA A 149 3.17 2.50 -0.02
N LEU A 150 1.93 2.30 -0.48
CA LEU A 150 1.10 1.15 -0.09
C LEU A 150 1.73 -0.17 -0.53
N GLN A 151 2.18 -0.28 -1.79
CA GLN A 151 2.82 -1.49 -2.31
C GLN A 151 4.05 -1.86 -1.48
N TRP A 152 4.91 -0.89 -1.18
CA TRP A 152 6.08 -1.11 -0.34
C TRP A 152 5.69 -1.51 1.09
N ASN A 153 4.70 -0.83 1.67
CA ASN A 153 4.25 -1.07 3.03
C ASN A 153 3.68 -2.49 3.23
N LYS A 154 2.88 -2.98 2.26
CA LYS A 154 2.28 -4.33 2.31
C LYS A 154 3.34 -5.46 2.39
N VAL A 155 4.53 -5.20 1.88
CA VAL A 155 5.60 -6.20 1.69
C VAL A 155 6.71 -6.08 2.71
N ASN A 156 7.12 -4.85 3.06
CA ASN A 156 8.36 -4.62 3.79
C ASN A 156 8.15 -4.07 5.19
N GLU A 157 7.31 -3.04 5.34
CA GLU A 157 7.17 -2.30 6.59
C GLU A 157 6.05 -2.85 7.48
N GLU A 158 4.96 -3.30 6.87
CA GLU A 158 3.75 -3.81 7.52
C GLU A 158 3.19 -2.88 8.62
N LYS A 159 3.33 -1.56 8.41
CA LYS A 159 2.85 -0.52 9.32
C LYS A 159 1.41 -0.13 8.97
N PRO A 160 0.58 0.31 9.94
CA PRO A 160 -0.80 0.74 9.67
C PRO A 160 -0.93 1.75 8.50
N TYR A 161 0.06 2.64 8.36
CA TYR A 161 0.21 3.53 7.21
C TYR A 161 1.70 3.76 6.92
N LEU A 162 2.01 4.20 5.70
CA LEU A 162 3.35 4.64 5.31
C LEU A 162 3.25 5.88 4.41
N HIS A 163 4.01 6.93 4.72
CA HIS A 163 4.12 8.09 3.84
C HIS A 163 5.10 7.81 2.72
N PHE A 164 4.79 8.31 1.53
CA PHE A 164 5.70 8.28 0.40
C PHE A 164 7.04 8.96 0.72
N SER A 165 7.02 10.03 1.52
CA SER A 165 8.23 10.72 1.99
C SER A 165 9.14 9.85 2.86
N ASP A 166 8.60 8.76 3.43
CA ASP A 166 9.34 7.84 4.30
C ASP A 166 9.91 6.65 3.51
N LEU A 167 9.76 6.63 2.18
CA LEU A 167 10.32 5.59 1.32
C LEU A 167 11.80 5.85 1.04
N ASP A 168 12.66 4.95 1.51
CA ASP A 168 14.08 4.89 1.12
C ASP A 168 14.26 4.05 -0.17
N LEU A 169 14.69 2.79 -0.03
CA LEU A 169 14.82 1.87 -1.17
C LEU A 169 13.49 1.62 -1.87
N GLY A 170 12.37 1.70 -1.15
CA GLY A 170 11.04 1.53 -1.71
C GLY A 170 10.74 2.50 -2.86
N LEU A 171 11.27 3.72 -2.81
CA LEU A 171 11.13 4.70 -3.89
C LEU A 171 11.70 4.19 -5.21
N LEU A 172 12.91 3.62 -5.15
CA LEU A 172 13.60 3.10 -6.32
C LEU A 172 12.94 1.81 -6.81
N LEU A 173 12.64 0.89 -5.90
CA LEU A 173 12.20 -0.45 -6.26
C LEU A 173 10.76 -0.48 -6.79
N THR A 174 9.86 0.36 -6.24
CA THR A 174 8.46 0.46 -6.73
C THR A 174 8.36 1.16 -8.10
N SER A 175 9.39 1.89 -8.52
CA SER A 175 9.44 2.52 -9.85
C SER A 175 9.79 1.56 -11.00
N ILE A 176 10.24 0.34 -10.67
CA ILE A 176 10.65 -0.65 -11.66
C ILE A 176 9.42 -1.37 -12.19
N ASP A 177 9.23 -1.37 -13.51
CA ASP A 177 8.10 -2.05 -14.11
C ASP A 177 8.17 -3.58 -13.94
N LYS A 178 6.99 -4.22 -13.91
CA LYS A 178 6.85 -5.68 -13.67
C LYS A 178 7.65 -6.54 -14.65
N LYS A 179 7.86 -6.09 -15.90
CA LYS A 179 8.66 -6.84 -16.89
C LYS A 179 10.12 -6.84 -16.49
N ARG A 180 10.66 -5.68 -16.09
CA ARG A 180 12.04 -5.58 -15.58
C ARG A 180 12.24 -6.34 -14.27
N ILE A 181 11.27 -6.28 -13.34
CA ILE A 181 11.28 -7.10 -12.13
C ILE A 181 11.41 -8.58 -12.49
N SER A 182 10.56 -9.07 -13.40
CA SER A 182 10.58 -10.46 -13.86
C SER A 182 11.91 -10.85 -14.51
N LEU A 183 12.53 -9.96 -15.29
CA LEU A 183 13.84 -10.20 -15.90
C LEU A 183 14.94 -10.33 -14.85
N ILE A 184 14.97 -9.45 -13.84
CA ILE A 184 15.95 -9.51 -12.75
C ILE A 184 15.79 -10.80 -11.94
N LYS A 185 14.55 -11.13 -11.57
CA LYS A 185 14.21 -12.38 -10.89
C LYS A 185 14.69 -13.58 -11.68
N ASN A 186 14.32 -13.68 -12.96
CA ASN A 186 14.69 -14.83 -13.78
C ASN A 186 16.21 -14.92 -13.95
N LYS A 187 16.91 -13.79 -14.06
CA LYS A 187 18.37 -13.80 -14.15
C LYS A 187 19.05 -14.31 -12.88
N ILE A 188 18.54 -13.97 -11.70
CA ILE A 188 19.25 -14.17 -10.42
C ILE A 188 18.72 -15.39 -9.65
N LEU A 189 17.39 -15.58 -9.62
CA LEU A 189 16.72 -16.48 -8.69
C LEU A 189 16.12 -17.73 -9.36
N GLN A 190 16.07 -17.81 -10.70
CA GLN A 190 15.41 -18.92 -11.43
C GLN A 190 15.90 -20.32 -11.04
N SER A 191 17.17 -20.44 -10.65
CA SER A 191 17.81 -21.71 -10.33
C SER A 191 17.53 -22.18 -8.89
N ILE A 192 16.87 -21.36 -8.07
CA ILE A 192 16.46 -21.73 -6.72
C ILE A 192 15.19 -22.59 -6.79
N PRO A 193 15.20 -23.83 -6.28
CA PRO A 193 14.02 -24.69 -6.28
C PRO A 193 12.86 -24.07 -5.47
N SER A 194 11.64 -24.14 -5.98
CA SER A 194 10.46 -23.56 -5.32
C SER A 194 10.24 -24.09 -3.89
N LYS A 195 10.63 -25.34 -3.60
CA LYS A 195 10.54 -25.95 -2.26
C LYS A 195 11.50 -25.33 -1.23
N GLU A 196 12.60 -24.72 -1.69
CA GLU A 196 13.62 -24.12 -0.83
C GLU A 196 13.57 -22.58 -0.83
N TYR A 197 12.79 -21.99 -1.75
CA TYR A 197 12.80 -20.56 -2.03
C TYR A 197 12.56 -19.68 -0.79
N GLU A 198 11.45 -19.90 -0.09
CA GLU A 198 11.09 -19.12 1.11
C GLU A 198 12.11 -19.29 2.25
N GLU A 199 12.68 -20.49 2.40
CA GLU A 199 13.70 -20.73 3.41
C GLU A 199 14.98 -19.94 3.08
N LEU A 200 15.45 -20.00 1.84
CA LEU A 200 16.68 -19.31 1.42
C LEU A 200 16.49 -17.79 1.40
N LYS A 201 15.31 -17.29 1.02
CA LYS A 201 14.92 -15.88 1.15
C LYS A 201 15.03 -15.43 2.60
N LYS A 202 14.40 -16.17 3.53
CA LYS A 202 14.44 -15.86 4.97
C LYS A 202 15.88 -15.84 5.52
N ILE A 203 16.73 -16.78 5.08
CA ILE A 203 18.15 -16.83 5.45
C ILE A 203 18.87 -15.55 5.00
N LEU A 204 18.71 -15.16 3.74
CA LEU A 204 19.41 -14.00 3.20
C LEU A 204 18.96 -12.69 3.86
N LEU A 205 17.65 -12.49 4.05
CA LEU A 205 17.11 -11.29 4.68
C LEU A 205 17.57 -11.18 6.15
N THR A 206 17.49 -12.27 6.91
CA THR A 206 18.00 -12.32 8.30
C THR A 206 19.52 -12.09 8.35
N TYR A 207 20.25 -12.57 7.35
CA TYR A 207 21.69 -12.33 7.25
C TYR A 207 21.99 -10.84 7.12
N GLY A 208 21.25 -10.13 6.28
CA GLY A 208 21.31 -8.67 6.16
C GLY A 208 21.01 -7.94 7.45
N GLU A 209 19.86 -8.24 8.03
CA GLU A 209 19.34 -7.60 9.23
C GLU A 209 20.33 -7.68 10.41
N MET A 210 21.02 -8.82 10.55
CA MET A 210 22.02 -9.03 11.59
C MET A 210 23.41 -8.53 11.20
N ASN A 211 23.50 -7.55 10.29
CA ASN A 211 24.74 -6.98 9.77
C ASN A 211 25.71 -8.05 9.24
N LYS A 212 25.18 -9.04 8.53
CA LYS A 212 25.92 -10.15 7.92
C LYS A 212 26.72 -10.99 8.93
N SER A 213 26.25 -11.07 10.18
CA SER A 213 26.82 -11.94 11.22
C SER A 213 26.15 -13.32 11.23
N ILE A 214 26.89 -14.36 10.81
CA ILE A 214 26.38 -15.74 10.78
C ILE A 214 25.90 -16.20 12.16
N ASN A 215 26.65 -15.88 13.23
CA ASN A 215 26.29 -16.32 14.58
C ASN A 215 24.97 -15.69 15.04
N ARG A 216 24.82 -14.36 14.85
CA ARG A 216 23.59 -13.65 15.25
C ARG A 216 22.39 -14.08 14.41
N SER A 217 22.57 -14.30 13.11
CA SER A 217 21.47 -14.77 12.25
C SER A 217 21.06 -16.21 12.58
N ALA A 218 22.02 -17.08 12.90
CA ALA A 218 21.74 -18.45 13.29
C ALA A 218 20.98 -18.50 14.63
N GLU A 219 21.41 -17.70 15.61
CA GLU A 219 20.73 -17.51 16.89
C GLU A 219 19.30 -16.98 16.69
N LYS A 220 19.12 -15.92 15.89
CA LYS A 220 17.80 -15.34 15.58
C LYS A 220 16.83 -16.35 14.95
N LEU A 221 17.33 -17.27 14.13
CA LEU A 221 16.53 -18.31 13.49
C LEU A 221 16.48 -19.64 14.26
N TYR A 222 17.09 -19.70 15.45
CA TYR A 222 17.17 -20.91 16.27
C TYR A 222 17.75 -22.12 15.52
N ILE A 223 18.75 -21.88 14.65
CA ILE A 223 19.48 -22.95 13.94
C ILE A 223 20.97 -22.90 14.27
N HIS A 224 21.67 -24.01 14.08
CA HIS A 224 23.12 -24.02 14.27
C HIS A 224 23.84 -23.20 13.18
N LYS A 225 24.94 -22.52 13.55
CA LYS A 225 25.75 -21.68 12.63
C LYS A 225 26.20 -22.41 11.36
N ASN A 226 26.53 -23.70 11.46
CA ASN A 226 26.94 -24.49 10.30
C ASN A 226 25.77 -24.72 9.33
N SER A 227 24.57 -24.94 9.85
CA SER A 227 23.36 -25.09 9.02
C SER A 227 23.01 -23.78 8.33
N PHE A 228 23.16 -22.64 9.01
CA PHE A 228 23.01 -21.32 8.40
C PHE A 228 24.03 -21.11 7.26
N GLN A 229 25.29 -21.42 7.52
CA GLN A 229 26.37 -21.31 6.54
C GLN A 229 26.14 -22.24 5.33
N TYR A 230 25.66 -23.47 5.56
CA TYR A 230 25.28 -24.38 4.50
C TYR A 230 24.18 -23.80 3.60
N LYS A 231 23.16 -23.15 4.18
CA LYS A 231 22.10 -22.48 3.42
C LYS A 231 22.63 -21.28 2.60
N LEU A 232 23.55 -20.49 3.15
CA LEU A 232 24.23 -19.44 2.35
C LEU A 232 25.01 -20.05 1.18
N ASN A 233 25.70 -21.17 1.39
CA ASN A 233 26.43 -21.86 0.33
C ASN A 233 25.47 -22.41 -0.75
N LYS A 234 24.27 -22.88 -0.38
CA LYS A 234 23.23 -23.26 -1.36
C LYS A 234 22.82 -22.10 -2.25
N ILE A 235 22.63 -20.89 -1.68
CA ILE A 235 22.34 -19.69 -2.49
C ILE A 235 23.45 -19.46 -3.51
N THR A 236 24.72 -19.58 -3.11
CA THR A 236 25.86 -19.50 -4.05
C THR A 236 25.81 -20.58 -5.13
N GLN A 237 25.49 -21.83 -4.76
CA GLN A 237 25.40 -22.94 -5.71
C GLN A 237 24.30 -22.74 -6.75
N TYR A 238 23.15 -22.20 -6.35
CA TYR A 238 22.03 -21.97 -7.27
C TYR A 238 22.23 -20.73 -8.13
N THR A 239 22.71 -19.63 -7.55
CA THR A 239 22.71 -18.32 -8.22
C THR A 239 24.07 -17.92 -8.81
N GLY A 240 25.15 -18.59 -8.41
CA GLY A 240 26.53 -18.17 -8.70
C GLY A 240 27.00 -16.95 -7.88
N LEU A 241 26.12 -16.33 -7.09
CA LEU A 241 26.40 -15.15 -6.29
C LEU A 241 26.65 -15.55 -4.83
N ASN A 242 27.78 -15.13 -4.26
CA ASN A 242 28.16 -15.48 -2.90
C ASN A 242 27.63 -14.44 -1.89
N PRO A 243 26.64 -14.77 -1.02
CA PRO A 243 26.09 -13.82 -0.06
C PRO A 243 27.09 -13.21 0.92
N LYS A 244 28.28 -13.80 1.09
CA LYS A 244 29.34 -13.26 1.96
C LYS A 244 30.08 -12.09 1.29
N VAL A 245 30.10 -12.03 -0.03
CA VAL A 245 30.60 -10.88 -0.80
C VAL A 245 29.55 -9.79 -0.77
N LEU A 246 29.96 -8.54 -0.52
CA LEU A 246 29.03 -7.43 -0.36
C LEU A 246 28.20 -7.18 -1.62
N ASN A 247 28.84 -7.08 -2.78
CA ASN A 247 28.16 -6.80 -4.04
C ASN A 247 27.15 -7.89 -4.41
N ASP A 248 27.56 -9.15 -4.34
CA ASP A 248 26.71 -10.32 -4.60
C ASP A 248 25.50 -10.35 -3.67
N TYR A 249 25.71 -10.04 -2.39
CA TYR A 249 24.62 -9.92 -1.42
C TYR A 249 23.64 -8.82 -1.80
N VAL A 250 24.11 -7.64 -2.23
CA VAL A 250 23.22 -6.55 -2.64
C VAL A 250 22.36 -6.97 -3.83
N TYR A 251 22.95 -7.66 -4.83
CA TYR A 251 22.18 -8.18 -5.97
C TYR A 251 21.12 -9.18 -5.54
N LEU A 252 21.49 -10.15 -4.69
CA LEU A 252 20.55 -11.13 -4.16
C LEU A 252 19.46 -10.47 -3.32
N TYR A 253 19.83 -9.53 -2.45
CA TYR A 253 18.92 -8.82 -1.57
C TYR A 253 17.86 -8.05 -2.38
N ILE A 254 18.29 -7.25 -3.36
CA ILE A 254 17.39 -6.53 -4.25
C ILE A 254 16.51 -7.51 -5.03
N ALA A 255 17.06 -8.60 -5.56
CA ALA A 255 16.28 -9.59 -6.30
C ALA A 255 15.15 -10.21 -5.45
N PHE A 256 15.43 -10.56 -4.19
CA PHE A 256 14.42 -11.08 -3.28
C PHE A 256 13.40 -10.03 -2.84
N LEU A 257 13.79 -8.76 -2.71
CA LEU A 257 12.85 -7.67 -2.42
C LEU A 257 11.90 -7.40 -3.60
N LEU A 258 12.42 -7.46 -4.83
CA LEU A 258 11.64 -7.23 -6.03
C LEU A 258 10.63 -8.34 -6.32
N GLU A 259 10.90 -9.57 -5.88
CA GLU A 259 9.97 -10.70 -6.03
C GLU A 259 8.60 -10.36 -5.46
N ASP A 260 8.57 -9.74 -4.29
CA ASP A 260 7.32 -9.44 -3.58
C ASP A 260 6.56 -8.25 -4.19
N LEU A 261 7.19 -7.52 -5.12
CA LEU A 261 6.60 -6.41 -5.88
C LEU A 261 6.13 -6.83 -7.29
N ALA A 262 6.39 -8.08 -7.71
CA ALA A 262 6.01 -8.61 -9.03
C ALA A 262 4.50 -8.86 -9.14
#